data_AF-A0A4D9EKZ7-F1
#
_entry.id   AF-A0A4D9EKZ7-F1
#
_cell.length_a   1.000
_cell.length_b   1.000
_cell.length_c   1.000
_cell.angle_alpha   90.00
_cell.angle_beta   90.00
_cell.angle_gamma   90.00
#
_symmetry.space_group_name_H-M   'P 1'
#
loop_
_entity.id
_entity.type
_entity.pdbx_description
1 polymer ?
#
loop_
_entity_poly.entity_id
_entity_poly.type
_entity_poly.pdbx_seq_one_letter_code
_entity_poly.pdbx_strand_id
1 'polypeptide(L)'
;MGYSFSFPFLGDCAKVIKNQVSLYKFVFPPQLEKPTLAFIGLIQALGAIMPIAELQGRWATRVFKGLNGLPSASDMVADIEQKREEMAKRYVKSQHYTIQADYIPYMDELACLAGVKPKLLSLFLMDPKLTVEVFFGPCTSYQYRLRRPGKWDGARKAILTQRERIIKPLKTRVLDDYTGALVPYYLQIFLIVALIAVTFAYFPWSFFPL
;
A
#
# COMPACT_ATOMS: atom_id res chain seq x y z
N MET A 1 11.23 7.55 -26.29
CA MET A 1 10.03 6.84 -26.81
C MET A 1 9.13 6.55 -25.63
N GLY A 2 7.92 7.10 -25.63
CA GLY A 2 6.91 7.03 -24.57
C GLY A 2 5.78 8.02 -24.88
N TYR A 3 4.74 8.09 -24.04
CA TYR A 3 3.60 8.98 -24.25
C TYR A 3 3.72 10.27 -23.42
N SER A 4 3.25 11.37 -23.99
CA SER A 4 2.91 12.59 -23.24
C SER A 4 1.40 12.63 -22.98
N PHE A 5 0.97 13.50 -22.07
CA PHE A 5 -0.46 13.73 -21.83
C PHE A 5 -0.80 15.23 -21.86
N SER A 6 -2.05 15.52 -22.23
CA SER A 6 -2.63 16.86 -22.20
C SER A 6 -4.14 16.76 -21.98
N PHE A 7 -4.75 17.85 -21.51
CA PHE A 7 -6.20 17.93 -21.26
C PHE A 7 -6.78 19.12 -22.04
N PRO A 8 -6.99 18.99 -23.37
CA PRO A 8 -7.40 20.11 -24.22
C PRO A 8 -8.77 20.69 -23.83
N PHE A 9 -9.60 19.90 -23.16
CA PHE A 9 -10.93 20.29 -22.69
C PHE A 9 -10.94 21.01 -21.33
N LEU A 10 -9.81 21.13 -20.63
CA LEU A 10 -9.74 21.75 -19.28
C LEU A 10 -9.12 23.15 -19.26
N GLY A 11 -8.70 23.68 -20.41
CA GLY A 11 -8.06 25.00 -20.50
C GLY A 11 -6.91 25.17 -19.51
N ASP A 12 -6.85 26.32 -18.83
CA ASP A 12 -5.79 26.63 -17.85
C ASP A 12 -5.98 25.96 -16.48
N CYS A 13 -7.14 25.33 -16.22
CA CYS A 13 -7.40 24.67 -14.92
C CYS A 13 -6.48 23.48 -14.64
N ALA A 14 -5.91 22.88 -15.70
CA ALA A 14 -5.02 21.73 -15.59
C ALA A 14 -3.88 21.82 -16.62
N LYS A 15 -3.19 22.95 -16.60
CA LYS A 15 -2.07 23.21 -17.50
C LYS A 15 -0.94 22.20 -17.30
N VAL A 16 -0.65 21.43 -18.34
CA VAL A 16 0.46 20.48 -18.35
C VAL A 16 1.70 21.18 -18.88
N ILE A 17 2.75 21.25 -18.06
CA ILE A 17 4.04 21.84 -18.43
C ILE A 17 5.10 20.76 -18.33
N LYS A 18 5.81 20.46 -19.44
CA LYS A 18 6.86 19.41 -19.49
C LYS A 18 6.39 18.05 -18.92
N ASN A 19 5.18 17.62 -19.29
CA ASN A 19 4.56 16.36 -18.84
C ASN A 19 4.31 16.32 -17.32
N GLN A 20 4.16 17.48 -16.68
CA GLN A 20 3.79 17.63 -15.28
C GLN A 20 2.52 18.45 -15.15
N VAL A 21 1.67 18.04 -14.22
CA VAL A 21 0.50 18.80 -13.78
C VAL A 21 0.58 18.96 -12.26
N SER A 22 0.27 20.15 -11.76
CA SER A 22 0.28 20.43 -10.31
C SER A 22 -1.05 19.97 -9.71
N LEU A 23 -1.09 18.74 -9.18
CA LEU A 23 -2.27 18.17 -8.56
C LEU A 23 -1.94 17.68 -7.16
N TYR A 24 -2.73 18.11 -6.18
CA TYR A 24 -2.67 17.61 -4.81
C TYR A 24 -2.98 16.12 -4.81
N LYS A 25 -2.02 15.32 -4.32
CA LYS A 25 -2.05 13.85 -4.33
C LYS A 25 -2.34 13.23 -5.69
N PHE A 26 -1.98 13.89 -6.79
CA PHE A 26 -2.32 13.48 -8.17
C PHE A 26 -3.83 13.42 -8.46
N VAL A 27 -4.67 14.11 -7.67
CA VAL A 27 -6.13 14.09 -7.80
C VAL A 27 -6.71 15.49 -7.97
N PHE A 28 -6.42 16.44 -7.08
CA PHE A 28 -7.13 17.73 -7.05
C PHE A 28 -6.26 18.89 -7.55
N PRO A 29 -6.75 19.74 -8.47
CA PRO A 29 -6.05 20.97 -8.84
C PRO A 29 -6.19 22.01 -7.70
N PRO A 30 -5.08 22.51 -7.12
CA PRO A 30 -5.12 23.41 -5.97
C PRO A 30 -5.60 24.83 -6.31
N GLN A 31 -5.65 25.20 -7.59
CA GLN A 31 -6.07 26.54 -8.04
C GLN A 31 -7.59 26.75 -8.01
N LEU A 32 -8.38 25.68 -7.86
CA LEU A 32 -9.83 25.79 -7.79
C LEU A 32 -10.29 26.18 -6.38
N GLU A 33 -11.09 27.24 -6.28
CA GLU A 33 -11.69 27.67 -5.02
C GLU A 33 -12.63 26.61 -4.43
N LYS A 34 -13.33 25.86 -5.29
CA LYS A 34 -14.22 24.76 -4.90
C LYS A 34 -13.67 23.44 -5.44
N PRO A 35 -13.59 22.38 -4.61
CA PRO A 35 -13.05 21.09 -5.04
C PRO A 35 -14.10 20.30 -5.85
N THR A 36 -14.42 20.75 -7.06
CA THR A 36 -15.44 20.15 -7.94
C THR A 36 -14.88 19.37 -9.12
N LEU A 37 -13.56 19.31 -9.26
CA LEU A 37 -12.84 18.58 -10.30
C LEU A 37 -11.79 17.67 -9.67
N ALA A 38 -11.72 16.43 -10.14
CA ALA A 38 -10.73 15.45 -9.69
C ALA A 38 -10.21 14.64 -10.88
N PHE A 39 -8.92 14.38 -10.88
CA PHE A 39 -8.23 13.50 -11.82
C PHE A 39 -8.10 12.12 -11.19
N ILE A 40 -8.51 11.10 -11.93
CA ILE A 40 -8.47 9.71 -11.49
C ILE A 40 -7.57 8.92 -12.44
N GLY A 41 -6.63 8.16 -11.88
CA GLY A 41 -5.67 7.35 -12.62
C GLY A 41 -4.51 8.13 -13.23
N LEU A 42 -4.35 9.43 -12.94
CA LEU A 42 -3.22 10.22 -13.44
C LEU A 42 -1.97 10.05 -12.56
N ILE A 43 -1.48 8.81 -12.48
CA ILE A 43 -0.35 8.43 -11.64
C ILE A 43 0.33 7.17 -12.19
N GLN A 44 1.65 7.11 -12.07
CA GLN A 44 2.46 5.94 -12.42
C GLN A 44 3.05 5.33 -11.14
N ALA A 45 2.32 4.43 -10.51
CA ALA A 45 2.81 3.77 -9.31
C ALA A 45 3.64 2.51 -9.63
N LEU A 46 4.55 2.16 -8.72
CA LEU A 46 5.19 0.83 -8.68
C LEU A 46 4.21 -0.25 -8.18
N GLY A 47 3.11 -0.44 -8.91
CA GLY A 47 2.02 -1.35 -8.55
C GLY A 47 0.84 -1.25 -9.52
N ALA A 48 -0.26 -1.93 -9.19
CA ALA A 48 -1.44 -1.94 -10.05
C ALA A 48 -2.21 -0.60 -9.98
N ILE A 49 -2.57 -0.03 -11.14
CA ILE A 49 -3.31 1.23 -11.22
C ILE A 49 -4.79 1.10 -10.83
N MET A 50 -5.39 -0.07 -11.06
CA MET A 50 -6.82 -0.33 -10.77
C MET A 50 -7.20 -0.03 -9.31
N PRO A 51 -6.49 -0.56 -8.29
CA PRO A 51 -6.80 -0.23 -6.89
C PRO A 51 -6.50 1.22 -6.53
N ILE A 52 -5.54 1.86 -7.19
CA ILE A 52 -5.25 3.28 -6.99
C ILE A 52 -6.42 4.12 -7.48
N ALA A 53 -6.86 3.93 -8.71
CA ALA A 53 -7.98 4.65 -9.30
C ALA A 53 -9.28 4.44 -8.50
N GLU A 54 -9.50 3.23 -7.99
CA GLU A 54 -10.64 2.92 -7.11
C GLU A 54 -10.61 3.74 -5.82
N LEU A 55 -9.45 3.82 -5.15
CA LEU A 55 -9.32 4.53 -3.89
C LEU A 55 -9.32 6.05 -4.10
N GLN A 56 -8.71 6.54 -5.18
CA GLN A 56 -8.82 7.93 -5.62
C GLN A 56 -10.30 8.30 -5.85
N GLY A 57 -11.07 7.47 -6.54
CA GLY A 57 -12.50 7.71 -6.78
C GLY A 57 -13.31 7.71 -5.48
N ARG A 58 -13.02 6.80 -4.55
CA ARG A 58 -13.65 6.78 -3.21
C ARG A 58 -13.37 8.04 -2.42
N TRP A 59 -12.14 8.53 -2.43
CA TRP A 59 -11.79 9.77 -1.76
C TRP A 59 -12.44 10.97 -2.45
N ALA A 60 -12.34 11.05 -3.78
CA ALA A 60 -12.87 12.16 -4.57
C ALA A 60 -14.38 12.38 -4.40
N THR A 61 -15.16 11.30 -4.48
CA THR A 61 -16.61 11.35 -4.27
C THR A 61 -16.99 11.83 -2.87
N ARG A 62 -16.18 11.54 -1.86
CA ARG A 62 -16.41 12.01 -0.49
C ARG A 62 -16.09 13.50 -0.33
N VAL A 63 -15.05 13.98 -1.00
CA VAL A 63 -14.74 15.42 -1.08
C VAL A 63 -15.86 16.17 -1.79
N PHE A 64 -16.35 15.67 -2.94
CA PHE A 64 -17.47 16.28 -3.66
C PHE A 64 -18.75 16.35 -2.82
N LYS A 65 -18.98 15.36 -1.95
CA LYS A 65 -20.09 15.36 -1.00
C LYS A 65 -19.87 16.22 0.26
N GLY A 66 -18.70 16.85 0.42
CA GLY A 66 -18.34 17.61 1.62
C GLY A 66 -18.09 16.74 2.86
N LEU A 67 -17.96 15.42 2.72
CA LEU A 67 -17.68 14.50 3.83
C LEU A 67 -16.20 14.48 4.23
N ASN A 68 -15.33 14.96 3.35
CA ASN A 68 -13.90 15.12 3.55
C ASN A 68 -13.50 16.50 3.04
N GLY A 69 -12.84 17.30 3.89
CA GLY A 69 -12.28 18.59 3.48
C GLY A 69 -10.91 18.42 2.81
N LEU A 70 -10.59 19.31 1.88
CA LEU A 70 -9.22 19.52 1.42
C LEU A 70 -8.54 20.57 2.31
N PRO A 71 -7.21 20.53 2.46
CA PRO A 71 -6.48 21.58 3.17
C PRO A 71 -6.46 22.88 2.35
N SER A 72 -5.83 23.92 2.88
CA SER A 72 -5.73 25.21 2.16
C SER A 72 -4.97 25.06 0.84
N ALA A 73 -5.19 25.99 -0.10
CA ALA A 73 -4.48 25.98 -1.38
C ALA A 73 -2.95 26.07 -1.20
N SER A 74 -2.48 26.86 -0.22
CA SER A 74 -1.05 26.94 0.11
C SER A 74 -0.49 25.61 0.62
N ASP A 75 -1.23 24.90 1.47
CA ASP A 75 -0.80 23.60 1.99
C ASP A 75 -0.78 22.54 0.88
N MET A 76 -1.76 22.56 -0.01
CA MET A 76 -1.79 21.68 -1.18
C MET A 76 -0.60 21.93 -2.11
N VAL A 77 -0.24 23.19 -2.33
CA VAL A 77 0.93 23.55 -3.14
C VAL A 77 2.23 23.13 -2.45
N ALA A 78 2.37 23.36 -1.15
CA ALA A 78 3.53 22.94 -0.37
C ALA A 78 3.72 21.42 -0.43
N ASP A 79 2.63 20.65 -0.33
CA ASP A 79 2.64 19.19 -0.46
C ASP A 79 3.11 18.73 -1.85
N ILE A 80 2.65 19.38 -2.92
CA ILE A 80 3.07 19.09 -4.29
C ILE A 80 4.57 19.32 -4.46
N GLU A 81 5.10 20.43 -3.95
CA GLU A 81 6.53 20.74 -4.04
C GLU A 81 7.37 19.78 -3.22
N GLN A 82 6.96 19.46 -1.98
CA GLN A 82 7.62 18.42 -1.18
C GLN A 82 7.66 17.10 -1.94
N LYS A 83 6.55 16.69 -2.58
CA LYS A 83 6.51 15.43 -3.31
C LYS A 83 7.42 15.43 -4.54
N ARG A 84 7.53 16.57 -5.22
CA ARG A 84 8.46 16.76 -6.33
C ARG A 84 9.91 16.63 -5.88
N GLU A 85 10.27 17.20 -4.73
CA GLU A 85 11.60 17.06 -4.16
C GLU A 85 11.93 15.61 -3.78
N GLU A 86 10.99 14.91 -3.13
CA GLU A 86 11.14 13.49 -2.79
C GLU A 86 11.34 12.63 -4.05
N MET A 87 10.53 12.85 -5.09
CA MET A 87 10.67 12.15 -6.37
C MET A 87 12.02 12.46 -7.03
N ALA A 88 12.47 13.71 -7.02
CA ALA A 88 13.74 14.12 -7.62
C ALA A 88 14.97 13.54 -6.91
N LYS A 89 14.87 13.23 -5.61
CA LYS A 89 15.92 12.53 -4.84
C LYS A 89 15.97 11.04 -5.17
N ARG A 90 14.83 10.43 -5.50
CA ARG A 90 14.69 8.98 -5.66
C ARG A 90 14.81 8.51 -7.10
N TYR A 91 14.43 9.34 -8.07
CA TYR A 91 14.40 9.01 -9.49
C TYR A 91 15.25 9.96 -10.31
N VAL A 92 15.84 9.45 -11.40
CA VAL A 92 16.60 10.26 -12.35
C VAL A 92 15.68 11.35 -12.92
N LYS A 93 16.15 12.60 -13.02
CA LYS A 93 15.39 13.69 -13.64
C LYS A 93 15.13 13.37 -15.12
N SER A 94 13.93 12.86 -15.42
CA SER A 94 13.46 12.57 -16.78
C SER A 94 11.96 12.84 -16.88
N GLN A 95 11.49 13.21 -18.07
CA GLN A 95 10.05 13.43 -18.36
C GLN A 95 9.20 12.16 -18.16
N HIS A 96 9.84 10.99 -18.05
CA HIS A 96 9.20 9.71 -17.77
C HIS A 96 8.88 9.46 -16.28
N TYR A 97 9.44 10.25 -15.36
CA TYR A 97 9.28 10.04 -13.91
C TYR A 97 8.52 11.19 -13.23
N THR A 98 7.64 11.84 -13.98
CA THR A 98 6.95 13.07 -13.55
C THR A 98 5.76 12.83 -12.62
N ILE A 99 5.18 11.63 -12.65
CA ILE A 99 3.98 11.24 -11.88
C ILE A 99 4.20 9.93 -11.11
N GLN A 100 5.45 9.67 -10.71
CA GLN A 100 5.83 8.39 -10.13
C GLN A 100 5.55 8.33 -8.62
N ALA A 101 5.01 7.21 -8.13
CA ALA A 101 4.78 7.02 -6.71
C ALA A 101 5.06 5.59 -6.26
N ASP A 102 5.52 5.44 -5.02
CA ASP A 102 5.55 4.14 -4.36
C ASP A 102 4.12 3.71 -4.03
N TYR A 103 3.77 2.48 -4.39
CA TYR A 103 2.41 1.97 -4.26
C TYR A 103 1.88 2.00 -2.82
N ILE A 104 2.59 1.37 -1.88
CA ILE A 104 2.11 1.22 -0.50
C ILE A 104 1.98 2.58 0.21
N PRO A 105 3.00 3.46 0.23
CA PRO A 105 2.88 4.77 0.89
C PRO A 105 1.73 5.60 0.33
N TYR A 106 1.56 5.62 -1.00
CA TYR A 106 0.51 6.38 -1.65
C TYR A 106 -0.90 5.82 -1.36
N MET A 107 -1.07 4.50 -1.42
CA MET A 107 -2.33 3.84 -1.08
C MET A 107 -2.69 4.06 0.39
N ASP A 108 -1.72 4.00 1.29
CA ASP A 108 -1.92 4.27 2.71
C ASP A 108 -2.30 5.72 3.01
N GLU A 109 -1.68 6.66 2.30
CA GLU A 109 -2.01 8.08 2.38
C GLU A 109 -3.45 8.35 1.92
N LEU A 110 -3.83 7.85 0.74
CA LEU A 110 -5.21 7.95 0.26
C LEU A 110 -6.19 7.24 1.20
N ALA A 111 -5.79 6.10 1.77
CA ALA A 111 -6.63 5.37 2.71
C ALA A 111 -6.81 6.12 4.03
N CYS A 112 -5.81 6.86 4.49
CA CYS A 112 -5.93 7.79 5.62
C CYS A 112 -6.94 8.89 5.28
N LEU A 113 -6.78 9.56 4.14
CA LEU A 113 -7.65 10.64 3.68
C LEU A 113 -9.11 10.17 3.50
N ALA A 114 -9.31 8.98 2.97
CA ALA A 114 -10.64 8.36 2.84
C ALA A 114 -11.17 7.76 4.16
N GLY A 115 -10.35 7.66 5.21
CA GLY A 115 -10.72 7.10 6.52
C GLY A 115 -10.84 5.57 6.56
N VAL A 116 -10.21 4.87 5.61
CA VAL A 116 -10.36 3.42 5.39
C VAL A 116 -9.09 2.62 5.71
N LYS A 117 -8.00 3.31 6.09
CA LYS A 117 -6.74 2.66 6.48
C LYS A 117 -6.94 1.73 7.70
N PRO A 118 -6.53 0.46 7.64
CA PRO A 118 -6.60 -0.43 8.79
C PRO A 118 -5.67 0.05 9.92
N LYS A 119 -6.23 0.22 11.12
CA LYS A 119 -5.45 0.51 12.33
C LYS A 119 -4.88 -0.81 12.87
N LEU A 120 -3.61 -1.09 12.59
CA LEU A 120 -2.98 -2.38 12.90
C LEU A 120 -3.08 -2.78 14.37
N LEU A 121 -2.85 -1.86 15.31
CA LEU A 121 -2.95 -2.16 16.75
C LEU A 121 -4.37 -2.58 17.16
N SER A 122 -5.39 -1.85 16.69
CA SER A 122 -6.79 -2.20 16.93
C SER A 122 -7.19 -3.50 16.23
N LEU A 123 -6.63 -3.76 15.04
CA LEU A 123 -6.85 -5.00 14.32
C LEU A 123 -6.21 -6.19 15.05
N PHE A 124 -5.02 -6.01 15.63
CA PHE A 124 -4.31 -7.06 16.36
C PHE A 124 -5.09 -7.57 17.56
N LEU A 125 -5.70 -6.64 18.31
CA LEU A 125 -6.52 -6.97 19.48
C LEU A 125 -7.81 -7.71 19.11
N MET A 126 -8.39 -7.44 17.93
CA MET A 126 -9.66 -8.05 17.50
C MET A 126 -9.46 -9.33 16.67
N ASP A 127 -8.45 -9.36 15.82
CA ASP A 127 -8.14 -10.44 14.89
C ASP A 127 -6.62 -10.51 14.62
N PRO A 128 -5.86 -11.21 15.49
CA PRO A 128 -4.42 -11.31 15.35
C PRO A 128 -4.02 -12.06 14.07
N LYS A 129 -4.82 -13.05 13.65
CA LYS A 129 -4.57 -13.83 12.42
C LYS A 129 -4.64 -12.94 11.18
N LEU A 130 -5.69 -12.12 11.07
CA LEU A 130 -5.81 -11.17 9.98
C LEU A 130 -4.69 -10.13 10.01
N THR A 131 -4.28 -9.70 11.21
CA THR A 131 -3.24 -8.67 11.35
C THR A 131 -1.88 -9.14 10.86
N VAL A 132 -1.50 -10.38 11.18
CA VAL A 132 -0.26 -11.00 10.66
C VAL A 132 -0.29 -11.05 9.14
N GLU A 133 -1.41 -11.44 8.53
CA GLU A 133 -1.53 -11.50 7.06
C GLU A 133 -1.55 -10.10 6.41
N VAL A 134 -2.09 -9.10 7.09
CA VAL A 134 -2.09 -7.70 6.60
C VAL A 134 -0.69 -7.09 6.66
N PHE A 135 0.09 -7.39 7.70
CA PHE A 135 1.40 -6.78 7.93
C PHE A 135 2.54 -7.55 7.24
N PHE A 136 2.58 -8.88 7.36
CA PHE A 136 3.63 -9.72 6.80
C PHE A 136 3.24 -10.38 5.47
N GLY A 137 1.96 -10.38 5.11
CA GLY A 137 1.48 -10.91 3.83
C GLY A 137 1.53 -9.87 2.71
N PRO A 138 1.07 -10.24 1.50
CA PRO A 138 1.03 -9.31 0.38
C PRO A 138 0.00 -8.19 0.64
N CYS A 139 0.38 -6.96 0.32
CA CYS A 139 -0.51 -5.81 0.36
C CYS A 139 -1.54 -5.90 -0.78
N THR A 140 -2.71 -6.46 -0.49
CA THR A 140 -3.81 -6.60 -1.44
C THR A 140 -4.89 -5.53 -1.21
N SER A 141 -5.57 -5.13 -2.29
CA SER A 141 -6.58 -4.05 -2.24
C SER A 141 -7.76 -4.33 -1.30
N TYR A 142 -8.01 -5.60 -0.97
CA TYR A 142 -9.02 -6.02 0.01
C TYR A 142 -8.81 -5.37 1.38
N GLN A 143 -7.56 -5.06 1.76
CA GLN A 143 -7.23 -4.43 3.05
C GLN A 143 -7.93 -3.08 3.24
N TYR A 144 -8.08 -2.30 2.16
CA TYR A 144 -8.75 -0.98 2.16
C TYR A 144 -10.29 -1.07 2.17
N ARG A 145 -10.84 -2.28 2.29
CA ARG A 145 -12.28 -2.58 2.44
C ARG A 145 -12.60 -3.27 3.76
N LEU A 146 -11.63 -3.38 4.69
CA LEU A 146 -11.84 -3.93 6.03
C LEU A 146 -12.62 -2.98 6.95
N ARG A 147 -12.52 -1.68 6.72
CA ARG A 147 -13.16 -0.63 7.53
C ARG A 147 -14.21 0.14 6.74
N ARG A 148 -15.15 0.76 7.46
CA ARG A 148 -16.06 1.75 6.89
C ARG A 148 -15.28 3.05 6.61
N PRO A 149 -15.69 3.87 5.63
CA PRO A 149 -16.84 3.71 4.71
C PRO A 149 -16.60 2.68 3.59
N GLY A 150 -17.68 2.00 3.18
CA GLY A 150 -17.62 1.03 2.07
C GLY A 150 -16.96 -0.30 2.43
N LYS A 151 -17.10 -0.74 3.69
CA LYS A 151 -16.63 -2.05 4.17
C LYS A 151 -17.24 -3.15 3.29
N TRP A 152 -16.43 -4.15 2.92
CA TRP A 152 -16.90 -5.36 2.26
C TRP A 152 -16.76 -6.55 3.21
N ASP A 153 -17.85 -7.25 3.51
CA ASP A 153 -17.84 -8.35 4.48
C ASP A 153 -16.99 -9.54 4.02
N GLY A 154 -16.83 -9.72 2.70
CA GLY A 154 -15.94 -10.71 2.11
C GLY A 154 -14.44 -10.38 2.22
N ALA A 155 -14.05 -9.16 2.62
CA ALA A 155 -12.66 -8.70 2.59
C ALA A 155 -11.74 -9.58 3.46
N ARG A 156 -12.19 -9.93 4.67
CA ARG A 156 -11.44 -10.81 5.58
C ARG A 156 -11.20 -12.18 4.95
N LYS A 157 -12.25 -12.81 4.44
CA LYS A 157 -12.16 -14.13 3.80
C LYS A 157 -11.25 -14.05 2.58
N ALA A 158 -11.37 -13.00 1.77
CA ALA A 158 -10.55 -12.78 0.59
C ALA A 158 -9.06 -12.70 0.95
N ILE A 159 -8.67 -11.93 1.97
CA ILE A 159 -7.28 -11.84 2.41
C ILE A 159 -6.76 -13.20 2.85
N LEU A 160 -7.48 -13.90 3.73
CA LEU A 160 -7.02 -15.18 4.29
C LEU A 160 -6.94 -16.31 3.25
N THR A 161 -7.76 -16.28 2.20
CA THR A 161 -7.82 -17.32 1.15
C THR A 161 -7.09 -16.92 -0.13
N GLN A 162 -6.31 -15.82 -0.11
CA GLN A 162 -5.65 -15.30 -1.31
C GLN A 162 -4.64 -16.28 -1.92
N ARG A 163 -3.87 -16.99 -1.07
CA ARG A 163 -2.90 -17.99 -1.53
C ARG A 163 -3.56 -19.17 -2.24
N GLU A 164 -4.71 -19.62 -1.74
CA GLU A 164 -5.49 -20.69 -2.38
C GLU A 164 -5.88 -20.29 -3.80
N ARG A 165 -6.35 -19.05 -4.01
CA ARG A 165 -6.72 -18.55 -5.34
C ARG A 165 -5.54 -18.38 -6.29
N ILE A 166 -4.36 -18.02 -5.77
CA ILE A 166 -3.13 -17.93 -6.58
C ILE A 166 -2.68 -19.33 -7.03
N ILE A 167 -2.75 -20.32 -6.13
CA ILE A 167 -2.28 -21.68 -6.41
C ILE A 167 -3.31 -22.47 -7.24
N LYS A 168 -4.61 -22.22 -7.07
CA LYS A 168 -5.68 -22.96 -7.75
C LYS A 168 -5.50 -23.11 -9.27
N PRO A 169 -5.18 -22.06 -10.05
CA PRO A 169 -4.95 -22.21 -11.50
C PRO A 169 -3.59 -22.86 -11.82
N LEU A 170 -2.64 -22.88 -10.88
CA LEU A 170 -1.30 -23.45 -11.07
C LEU A 170 -1.24 -24.94 -10.70
N LYS A 171 -1.98 -25.38 -9.68
CA LYS A 171 -2.06 -26.78 -9.21
C LYS A 171 -3.05 -27.58 -10.07
N THR A 172 -2.73 -27.73 -11.36
CA THR A 172 -3.55 -28.50 -12.32
C THR A 172 -3.38 -30.01 -12.18
N ARG A 173 -2.29 -30.46 -11.55
CA ARG A 173 -2.04 -31.85 -11.19
C ARG A 173 -2.09 -32.02 -9.68
N VAL A 174 -2.90 -32.97 -9.21
CA VAL A 174 -2.91 -33.41 -7.82
C VAL A 174 -1.92 -34.56 -7.70
N LEU A 175 -0.95 -34.43 -6.80
CA LEU A 175 -0.11 -35.54 -6.35
C LEU A 175 -0.66 -35.99 -5.00
N ASP A 176 -0.62 -37.30 -4.73
CA ASP A 176 -0.91 -37.80 -3.40
C ASP A 176 0.10 -37.19 -2.43
N ASP A 177 -0.39 -36.52 -1.39
CA ASP A 177 0.46 -35.90 -0.39
C ASP A 177 1.17 -37.02 0.38
N TYR A 178 2.41 -37.34 0.00
CA TYR A 178 3.30 -38.10 0.85
C TYR A 178 3.63 -37.24 2.06
N THR A 179 2.84 -37.37 3.12
CA THR A 179 3.25 -37.00 4.47
C THR A 179 4.32 -37.99 4.93
N GLY A 180 5.50 -37.92 4.30
CA GLY A 180 6.71 -38.54 4.83
C GLY A 180 6.91 -37.99 6.24
N ALA A 181 6.99 -38.90 7.21
CA ALA A 181 7.08 -38.65 8.65
C ALA A 181 7.54 -37.22 8.99
N LEU A 182 6.57 -36.35 9.28
CA LEU A 182 6.84 -35.09 9.95
C LEU A 182 7.46 -35.47 11.29
N VAL A 183 8.80 -35.44 11.38
CA VAL A 183 9.47 -35.37 12.67
C VAL A 183 8.81 -34.19 13.36
N PRO A 184 8.08 -34.40 14.47
CA PRO A 184 7.24 -33.34 15.02
C PRO A 184 8.12 -32.14 15.31
N TYR A 185 7.69 -30.95 14.90
CA TYR A 185 8.47 -29.71 15.01
C TYR A 185 9.03 -29.49 16.44
N TYR A 186 8.34 -30.01 17.45
CA TYR A 186 8.78 -30.05 18.84
C TYR A 186 10.10 -30.82 19.08
N LEU A 187 10.35 -31.90 18.34
CA LEU A 187 11.59 -32.68 18.41
C LEU A 187 12.77 -31.90 17.81
N GLN A 188 12.54 -31.13 16.73
CA GLN A 188 13.56 -30.23 16.18
C GLN A 188 13.85 -29.06 17.12
N ILE A 189 12.81 -28.43 17.70
CA ILE A 189 12.97 -27.38 18.71
C ILE A 189 13.73 -27.92 19.92
N PHE A 190 13.38 -29.11 20.41
CA PHE A 190 14.04 -29.74 21.54
C PHE A 190 15.53 -29.96 21.28
N LEU A 191 15.89 -30.46 20.09
CA LEU A 191 17.30 -30.63 19.70
C LEU A 191 18.06 -29.30 19.63
N ILE A 192 17.42 -28.23 19.12
CA ILE A 192 18.03 -26.89 19.08
C ILE A 192 18.24 -26.33 20.49
N VAL A 193 17.24 -26.46 21.37
CA VAL A 193 17.34 -26.01 22.77
C VAL A 193 18.39 -26.81 23.54
N ALA A 194 18.47 -28.12 23.32
CA ALA A 194 19.50 -28.97 23.91
C ALA A 194 20.89 -28.58 23.43
N LEU A 195 21.06 -28.28 22.14
CA LEU A 195 22.34 -27.82 21.59
C LEU A 195 22.78 -26.48 22.19
N ILE A 196 21.85 -25.55 22.37
CA ILE A 196 22.10 -24.26 23.03
C ILE A 196 22.45 -24.47 24.51
N ALA A 197 21.74 -25.34 25.23
CA ALA A 197 22.05 -25.64 26.63
C ALA A 197 23.46 -26.27 26.78
N VAL A 198 23.85 -27.15 25.87
CA VAL A 198 25.19 -27.74 25.82
C VAL A 198 26.25 -26.70 25.51
N THR A 199 26.03 -25.79 24.56
CA THR A 199 27.00 -24.72 24.29
C THR A 199 27.16 -23.77 25.49
N PHE A 200 26.08 -23.44 26.19
CA PHE A 200 26.14 -22.66 27.43
C PHE A 200 26.80 -23.41 28.60
N ALA A 201 26.69 -24.74 28.65
CA ALA A 201 27.33 -25.55 29.70
C ALA A 201 28.84 -25.78 29.45
N TYR A 202 29.26 -25.89 28.17
CA TYR A 202 30.65 -26.17 27.80
C TYR A 202 31.48 -24.92 27.47
N PHE A 203 30.84 -23.79 27.17
CA PHE A 203 31.48 -22.48 27.12
C PHE A 203 31.00 -21.61 28.30
N PRO A 204 31.52 -21.84 29.53
CA PRO A 204 31.34 -20.89 30.60
C PRO A 204 31.96 -19.55 30.15
N TRP A 205 31.19 -18.48 30.31
CA TRP A 205 31.58 -17.11 30.00
C TRP A 205 32.79 -16.69 30.84
N SER A 206 33.99 -17.00 30.36
CA SER A 206 35.23 -16.52 30.95
C SER A 206 36.16 -15.96 29.88
N PHE A 207 35.67 -15.04 29.04
CA PHE A 207 36.51 -14.11 28.26
C PHE A 207 35.72 -12.86 27.84
N PHE A 208 35.49 -11.96 28.80
CA PHE A 208 35.36 -10.52 28.53
C PHE A 208 36.10 -9.78 29.66
N PRO A 209 37.35 -9.35 29.47
CA PRO A 209 37.95 -8.37 30.36
C PRO A 209 37.42 -6.96 30.01
N LEU A 210 37.25 -6.16 31.06
CA LEU A 210 36.96 -4.72 31.02
C LEU A 210 37.98 -3.94 30.18
#